data_AF-A0A1B6GMS9-F1
#
_entry.id   AF-A0A1B6GMS9-F1
#
_cell.length_a   1.000
_cell.length_b   1.000
_cell.length_c   1.000
_cell.angle_alpha   90.00
_cell.angle_beta   90.00
_cell.angle_gamma   90.00
#
_symmetry.space_group_name_H-M   'P 1'
#
loop_
_entity.id
_entity.type
_entity.pdbx_description
1 polymer ?
#
loop_
_entity_poly.entity_id
_entity_poly.type
_entity_poly.pdbx_seq_one_letter_code
_entity_poly.pdbx_strand_id
1 'polypeptide(L)'
;MISEQYRDREEPYWNVFVNSHGTCLGFVWVSSDEVTLVSCYFTPNESVVDFQDNQDLLEDELRHFGGNVIVVGDFIAKAVEWGMKVTDIEVAAFWRWLHGLVWLS
;
A
#
# COMPACT_ATOMS: atom_id res chain seq x y z
N MET A 1 9.12 28.11 -32.42
CA MET A 1 7.85 27.84 -33.11
C MET A 1 7.40 26.46 -32.66
N ILE A 2 6.61 26.39 -31.58
CA ILE A 2 5.93 25.17 -31.17
C ILE A 2 4.52 25.31 -31.71
N SER A 3 4.08 24.33 -32.50
CA SER A 3 2.84 24.34 -33.27
C SER A 3 1.60 24.54 -32.39
N GLU A 4 0.69 25.42 -32.81
CA GLU A 4 -0.66 25.69 -32.28
C GLU A 4 -1.59 24.47 -32.19
N GLN A 5 -1.11 23.27 -32.53
CA GLN A 5 -1.90 22.05 -32.67
C GLN A 5 -2.18 21.30 -31.35
N TYR A 6 -1.72 21.84 -30.21
CA TYR A 6 -1.88 21.21 -28.89
C TYR A 6 -2.82 21.98 -27.94
N ARG A 7 -3.46 23.06 -28.39
CA ARG A 7 -4.23 23.95 -27.50
C ARG A 7 -5.64 23.45 -27.14
N ASP A 8 -6.20 22.52 -27.93
CA ASP A 8 -7.64 22.17 -27.83
C ASP A 8 -7.90 20.67 -27.64
N ARG A 9 -7.05 19.96 -26.89
CA ARG A 9 -7.45 18.67 -26.30
C ARG A 9 -7.72 18.89 -24.82
N GLU A 10 -8.99 19.03 -24.46
CA GLU A 10 -9.43 18.73 -23.11
C GLU A 10 -9.25 17.23 -22.89
N GLU A 11 -8.03 16.84 -22.52
CA GLU A 11 -7.77 15.54 -21.91
C GLU A 11 -8.72 15.42 -20.70
N PRO A 12 -9.47 14.31 -20.54
CA PRO A 12 -10.32 14.15 -19.37
C PRO A 12 -9.42 14.09 -18.14
N TYR A 13 -9.33 15.21 -17.42
CA TYR A 13 -8.64 15.26 -16.15
C TYR A 13 -9.47 14.43 -15.18
N TRP A 14 -9.05 13.18 -14.96
CA TRP A 14 -9.52 12.38 -13.83
C TRP A 14 -9.03 13.06 -12.56
N ASN A 15 -9.77 14.06 -12.11
CA ASN A 15 -9.50 14.73 -10.85
C ASN A 15 -9.74 13.72 -9.73
N VAL A 16 -8.65 13.28 -9.11
CA VAL A 16 -8.69 12.47 -7.90
C VAL A 16 -8.76 13.44 -6.72
N PHE A 17 -9.86 13.40 -5.97
CA PHE A 17 -10.01 14.22 -4.78
C PHE A 17 -9.39 13.53 -3.58
N VAL A 18 -8.40 14.18 -2.97
CA VAL A 18 -7.82 13.70 -1.72
C VAL A 18 -8.71 14.17 -0.57
N ASN A 19 -9.40 13.23 0.07
CA ASN A 19 -10.25 13.49 1.23
C ASN A 19 -9.42 13.61 2.51
N SER A 20 -8.39 12.77 2.64
CA SER A 20 -7.45 12.79 3.77
C SER A 20 -6.15 12.10 3.39
N HIS A 21 -5.09 12.34 4.16
CA HIS A 21 -3.79 11.70 4.01
C HIS A 21 -3.05 11.67 5.33
N GLY A 22 -2.03 10.82 5.44
CA GLY A 22 -1.23 10.69 6.65
C GLY A 22 0.08 9.96 6.44
N THR A 23 0.86 9.90 7.51
CA THR A 23 2.12 9.15 7.59
C THR A 23 2.19 8.46 8.94
N CYS A 24 2.75 7.25 8.93
CA CYS A 24 3.11 6.49 10.12
C CYS A 24 4.55 5.97 9.96
N LEU A 25 5.04 5.20 10.93
CA LEU A 25 6.33 4.55 10.83
C LEU A 25 6.29 3.50 9.70
N GLY A 26 7.14 3.65 8.69
CA GLY A 26 7.25 2.69 7.58
C GLY A 26 6.23 2.83 6.45
N PHE A 27 5.24 3.73 6.55
CA PHE A 27 4.28 3.95 5.46
C PHE A 27 3.63 5.34 5.44
N VAL A 28 3.11 5.68 4.26
CA VAL A 28 2.27 6.85 4.00
C VAL A 28 0.97 6.41 3.37
N TRP A 29 -0.09 7.20 3.54
CA TRP A 29 -1.38 6.87 2.95
C TRP A 29 -2.13 8.11 2.47
N VAL A 30 -3.00 7.90 1.49
CA VAL A 30 -3.92 8.89 0.95
C VAL A 30 -5.27 8.24 0.71
N SER A 31 -6.34 8.91 1.12
CA SER A 31 -7.71 8.46 0.95
C SER A 31 -8.44 9.35 -0.06
N SER A 32 -9.16 8.72 -0.99
CA SER A 32 -9.98 9.33 -2.01
C SER A 32 -11.28 8.53 -2.11
N ASP A 33 -12.40 9.16 -1.77
CA ASP A 33 -13.76 8.57 -1.76
C ASP A 33 -13.81 7.11 -1.29
N GLU A 34 -13.84 6.16 -2.24
CA GLU A 34 -14.00 4.73 -1.98
C GLU A 34 -12.69 3.96 -1.79
N VAL A 35 -11.53 4.60 -2.00
CA VAL A 35 -10.23 3.94 -1.99
C VAL A 35 -9.21 4.66 -1.11
N THR A 36 -8.51 3.89 -0.30
CA THR A 36 -7.31 4.32 0.41
C THR A 36 -6.09 3.64 -0.20
N LEU A 37 -5.14 4.45 -0.66
CA LEU A 37 -3.85 3.98 -1.14
C LEU A 37 -2.85 4.08 0.00
N VAL A 38 -2.17 2.97 0.30
CA VAL A 38 -1.14 2.89 1.32
C VAL A 38 0.17 2.51 0.63
N SER A 39 1.19 3.33 0.79
CA SER A 39 2.54 3.08 0.29
C SER A 39 3.46 2.76 1.46
N CYS A 40 4.04 1.56 1.48
CA CYS A 40 4.96 1.11 2.52
C CYS A 40 6.38 0.85 1.96
N TYR A 41 7.38 1.07 2.80
CA TYR A 41 8.77 0.71 2.52
C TYR A 41 9.43 0.31 3.82
N PHE A 42 9.80 -0.96 3.93
CA PHE A 42 10.53 -1.49 5.09
C PHE A 42 11.98 -1.71 4.70
N THR A 43 12.92 -1.08 5.40
CA THR A 43 14.33 -1.11 4.99
C THR A 43 14.94 -2.49 5.28
N PRO A 44 15.87 -3.01 4.44
CA PRO A 44 16.51 -4.29 4.71
C PRO A 44 17.44 -4.27 5.93
N ASN A 45 17.79 -3.07 6.40
CA ASN A 45 18.73 -2.87 7.50
C ASN A 45 18.03 -2.71 8.86
N GLU A 46 16.70 -2.87 8.92
CA GLU A 46 15.94 -2.91 10.16
C GLU A 46 16.15 -4.26 10.87
N SER A 47 16.05 -4.26 12.20
CA SER A 47 16.01 -5.53 12.92
C SER A 47 14.70 -6.26 12.63
N VAL A 48 14.68 -7.58 12.81
CA VAL A 48 13.44 -8.38 12.67
C VAL A 48 12.34 -7.86 13.61
N VAL A 49 12.72 -7.34 14.79
CA VAL A 49 11.77 -6.75 15.75
C VAL A 49 11.18 -5.45 15.19
N ASP A 50 12.00 -4.54 14.68
CA ASP A 50 11.52 -3.29 14.09
C ASP A 50 10.62 -3.56 12.87
N PHE A 51 10.96 -4.58 12.07
CA PHE A 51 10.13 -5.01 10.96
C PHE A 51 8.75 -5.50 11.41
N GLN A 52 8.69 -6.30 12.47
CA GLN A 52 7.44 -6.81 13.04
C GLN A 52 6.60 -5.67 13.65
N ASP A 53 7.22 -4.77 14.41
CA ASP A 53 6.53 -3.61 14.98
C ASP A 53 5.94 -2.71 13.87
N ASN A 54 6.68 -2.51 12.77
CA ASN A 54 6.19 -1.77 11.60
C ASN A 54 5.02 -2.48 10.89
N GLN A 55 5.03 -3.81 10.84
CA GLN A 55 3.93 -4.60 10.30
C GLN A 55 2.69 -4.51 11.18
N ASP A 56 2.83 -4.60 12.50
CA ASP A 56 1.72 -4.50 13.45
C ASP A 56 1.07 -3.11 13.39
N LEU A 57 1.88 -2.05 13.30
CA LEU A 57 1.38 -0.69 13.10
C LEU A 57 0.64 -0.51 11.77
N LEU A 58 1.16 -1.09 10.69
CA LEU A 58 0.48 -1.09 9.40
C LEU A 58 -0.84 -1.86 9.49
N GLU A 59 -0.85 -3.03 10.13
CA GLU A 59 -2.06 -3.83 10.34
C GLU A 59 -3.14 -3.03 11.09
N ASP A 60 -2.75 -2.42 12.21
CA ASP A 60 -3.67 -1.63 13.03
C ASP A 60 -4.28 -0.49 12.21
N GLU A 61 -3.50 0.25 11.42
CA GLU A 61 -4.07 1.33 10.60
C GLU A 61 -4.94 0.83 9.44
N LEU A 62 -4.56 -0.27 8.79
CA LEU A 62 -5.36 -0.86 7.71
C LEU A 62 -6.77 -1.25 8.18
N ARG A 63 -6.91 -1.65 9.45
CA ARG A 63 -8.22 -1.97 10.06
C ARG A 63 -9.09 -0.76 10.31
N HIS A 64 -8.50 0.43 10.43
CA HIS A 64 -9.24 1.68 10.65
C HIS A 64 -9.70 2.33 9.34
N PHE A 65 -9.07 1.99 8.20
CA PHE A 65 -9.52 2.50 6.91
C PHE A 65 -10.87 1.88 6.52
N GLY A 66 -11.84 2.73 6.19
CA GLY A 66 -13.08 2.32 5.56
C GLY A 66 -12.93 2.17 4.04
N GLY A 67 -13.83 1.41 3.43
CA GLY A 67 -13.86 1.23 1.98
C GLY A 67 -12.78 0.27 1.46
N ASN A 68 -12.38 0.46 0.21
CA ASN A 68 -11.36 -0.37 -0.43
C ASN A 68 -9.98 0.11 -0.05
N VAL A 69 -9.07 -0.79 0.29
CA VAL A 69 -7.69 -0.46 0.61
C VAL A 69 -6.75 -1.15 -0.37
N ILE A 70 -5.85 -0.37 -0.98
CA ILE A 70 -4.78 -0.89 -1.82
C ILE A 70 -3.46 -0.59 -1.12
N VAL A 71 -2.76 -1.66 -0.74
CA VAL A 71 -1.41 -1.57 -0.17
C VAL A 71 -0.40 -1.87 -1.26
N VAL A 72 0.55 -0.96 -1.43
CA VAL A 72 1.66 -1.07 -2.38
C VAL A 72 2.95 -0.83 -1.61
N GLY A 73 4.00 -1.58 -1.92
CA GLY A 73 5.28 -1.32 -1.28
C GLY A 73 6.32 -2.38 -1.57
N ASP A 74 7.54 -2.07 -1.14
CA ASP A 74 8.63 -3.04 -1.10
C ASP A 74 8.71 -3.61 0.32
N PHE A 75 8.22 -4.83 0.48
CA PHE A 75 8.22 -5.55 1.75
C PHE A 75 9.56 -6.24 2.03
N ILE A 76 10.50 -6.24 1.06
CA ILE A 76 11.83 -6.89 1.15
C ILE A 76 11.74 -8.29 1.75
N ALA A 77 10.79 -9.04 1.21
CA ALA A 77 10.24 -10.23 1.80
C ALA A 77 10.11 -11.28 0.70
N LYS A 78 10.37 -12.56 1.01
CA LYS A 78 10.04 -13.64 0.07
C LYS A 78 8.68 -14.22 0.40
N ALA A 79 7.87 -14.42 -0.63
CA ALA A 79 6.57 -15.07 -0.56
C ALA A 79 6.31 -15.82 -1.86
N VAL A 80 5.75 -17.01 -1.75
CA VAL A 80 5.32 -17.80 -2.91
C VAL A 80 4.21 -17.08 -3.67
N GLU A 81 3.39 -16.31 -2.96
CA GLU A 81 2.24 -15.53 -3.44
C GLU A 81 2.62 -14.49 -4.50
N TRP A 82 3.84 -13.92 -4.43
CA TRP A 82 4.38 -13.03 -5.46
C TRP A 82 5.50 -13.66 -6.31
N GLY A 83 5.56 -15.00 -6.36
CA GLY A 83 6.40 -15.74 -7.31
C GLY A 83 7.78 -16.15 -6.82
N MET A 84 8.06 -16.11 -5.52
CA MET A 84 9.32 -16.64 -4.96
C MET A 84 9.23 -18.15 -4.69
N LYS A 85 10.39 -18.80 -4.52
CA LYS A 85 10.45 -20.26 -4.28
C LYS A 85 10.05 -20.65 -2.85
N VAL A 86 10.20 -19.74 -1.91
CA VAL A 86 9.97 -19.95 -0.47
C VAL A 86 9.36 -18.67 0.10
N THR A 87 8.54 -18.82 1.14
CA THR A 87 8.03 -17.71 1.94
C THR A 87 8.89 -17.57 3.19
N ASP A 88 9.39 -16.36 3.45
CA ASP A 88 10.10 -16.06 4.69
C ASP A 88 9.11 -16.11 5.87
N ILE A 89 9.56 -16.52 7.06
CA ILE A 89 8.65 -16.79 8.18
C ILE A 89 7.96 -15.52 8.68
N GLU A 90 8.64 -14.37 8.65
CA GLU A 90 8.05 -13.08 9.02
C GLU A 90 6.91 -12.69 8.06
N VAL A 91 7.03 -13.10 6.80
CA VAL A 91 6.13 -12.73 5.70
C VAL A 91 4.92 -13.66 5.67
N ALA A 92 5.08 -14.92 6.06
CA ALA A 92 4.01 -15.90 6.16
C ALA A 92 2.94 -15.52 7.20
N ALA A 93 3.34 -14.86 8.29
CA ALA A 93 2.41 -14.37 9.32
C ALA A 93 1.51 -13.25 8.76
N PHE A 94 2.13 -12.27 8.10
CA PHE A 94 1.44 -11.19 7.39
C PHE A 94 0.48 -11.72 6.32
N TRP A 95 0.87 -12.72 5.51
CA TRP A 95 0.02 -13.28 4.45
C TRP A 95 -1.18 -14.08 4.95
N ARG A 96 -1.02 -14.89 6.01
CA ARG A 96 -2.16 -15.59 6.60
C ARG A 96 -3.26 -14.63 7.04
N TRP A 97 -2.88 -13.40 7.39
CA TRP A 97 -3.79 -12.36 7.80
C TRP A 97 -4.41 -11.59 6.62
N LEU A 98 -3.62 -11.22 5.59
CA LEU A 98 -4.12 -10.50 4.41
C LEU A 98 -5.17 -11.31 3.64
N HIS A 99 -5.00 -12.64 3.58
CA HIS A 99 -6.03 -13.56 3.08
C HIS A 99 -7.30 -13.59 3.94
N GLY A 100 -7.28 -13.14 5.20
CA GLY A 100 -8.48 -12.99 6.03
C GLY A 100 -9.33 -11.76 5.66
N LEU A 101 -8.72 -10.69 5.15
CA LEU A 101 -9.42 -9.47 4.73
C LEU A 101 -10.08 -9.59 3.35
N VAL A 102 -9.47 -10.33 2.42
CA VAL A 102 -9.99 -10.48 1.05
C VAL A 102 -11.27 -11.34 0.98
N TRP A 103 -11.62 -12.10 2.03
CA TRP A 103 -12.79 -13.01 2.05
C TRP A 103 -14.00 -12.50 2.85
N LEU A 104 -13.94 -11.30 3.43
CA LEU A 104 -15.06 -10.71 4.20
C LEU A 104 -15.83 -9.60 3.45
N SER A 105 -15.74 -9.58 2.12
CA SER A 105 -16.61 -8.76 1.24
C SER A 105 -17.67 -9.61 0.54
#